data_AF-A0A7C6ZQ00-F1
#
_entry.id   AF-A0A7C6ZQ00-F1
#
_cell.length_a   1.000
_cell.length_b   1.000
_cell.length_c   1.000
_cell.angle_alpha   90.00
_cell.angle_beta   90.00
_cell.angle_gamma   90.00
#
_symmetry.space_group_name_H-M   'P 1'
#
loop_
_entity.id
_entity.type
_entity.pdbx_description
1 polymer ?
#
loop_
_entity_poly.entity_id
_entity_poly.type
_entity_poly.pdbx_seq_one_letter_code
_entity_poly.pdbx_strand_id
1 'polypeptide(L)'
;MTTPPINTPQPILTPPADNADASARPVQHCGSRKAVIVNAEGDLQMDDGVAVIAVAHHDLTLNDGGGAIFVAGEDFQLTNGGSAAMVAGRDFALRNGGCGILLAGGNVSFVNAGGAVNRKMSKVSRRYR
;
A
#
# COMPACT_ATOMS: atom_id res chain seq x y z
N MET A 1 -54.58 -3.12 -24.95
CA MET A 1 -54.19 -3.14 -23.52
C MET A 1 -52.72 -3.49 -23.46
N THR A 2 -51.83 -2.51 -23.27
CA THR A 2 -50.38 -2.72 -23.20
C THR A 2 -49.97 -2.65 -21.73
N THR A 3 -49.34 -3.71 -21.22
CA THR A 3 -48.81 -3.77 -19.85
C THR A 3 -47.70 -2.72 -19.65
N PRO A 4 -47.63 -2.04 -18.49
CA PRO A 4 -46.56 -1.09 -18.22
C PRO A 4 -45.22 -1.84 -17.97
N PRO A 5 -44.07 -1.22 -18.31
CA PRO A 5 -42.78 -1.83 -18.02
C PRO A 5 -42.54 -1.89 -16.51
N ILE A 6 -42.17 -3.08 -16.02
CA ILE A 6 -41.72 -3.30 -14.65
C ILE A 6 -40.36 -2.61 -14.50
N ASN A 7 -40.34 -1.49 -13.79
CA ASN A 7 -39.12 -0.80 -13.40
C ASN A 7 -38.52 -1.53 -12.20
N THR A 8 -37.73 -2.57 -12.46
CA THR A 8 -36.96 -3.25 -11.40
C THR A 8 -35.93 -2.25 -10.87
N PRO A 9 -35.92 -1.92 -9.57
CA PRO A 9 -34.88 -1.06 -9.02
C PRO A 9 -33.53 -1.72 -9.31
N GLN A 10 -32.65 -1.02 -10.03
CA GLN A 10 -31.28 -1.48 -10.15
C GLN A 10 -30.67 -1.52 -8.73
N PRO A 11 -29.97 -2.59 -8.35
CA PRO A 11 -29.26 -2.59 -7.08
C PRO A 11 -28.27 -1.44 -7.14
N ILE A 12 -28.53 -0.39 -6.36
CA ILE A 12 -27.54 0.63 -6.08
C ILE A 12 -26.42 -0.13 -5.37
N LEU A 13 -25.33 -0.38 -6.08
CA LEU A 13 -24.09 -0.85 -5.48
C LEU A 13 -23.56 0.32 -4.65
N THR A 14 -24.13 0.51 -3.46
CA THR A 14 -23.49 1.30 -2.42
C THR A 14 -22.16 0.58 -2.13
N PRO A 15 -20.99 1.21 -2.35
CA PRO A 15 -19.74 0.57 -1.97
C PRO A 15 -19.81 0.26 -0.46
N PRO A 16 -19.28 -0.90 -0.02
CA PRO A 16 -19.19 -1.18 1.41
C PRO A 16 -18.45 -0.02 2.08
N ALA A 17 -18.94 0.40 3.24
CA ALA A 17 -18.47 1.55 4.01
C ALA A 17 -16.97 1.49 4.42
N ASP A 18 -16.26 0.43 4.05
CA ASP A 18 -14.87 0.15 4.42
C ASP A 18 -13.86 0.44 3.30
N ASN A 19 -14.34 0.83 2.11
CA ASN A 19 -13.47 1.32 1.03
C ASN A 19 -13.23 2.81 1.23
N ALA A 20 -12.13 3.15 1.89
CA ALA A 20 -11.76 4.54 2.10
C ALA A 20 -11.22 5.15 0.79
N ASP A 21 -12.13 5.57 -0.09
CA ASP A 21 -11.83 6.36 -1.29
C ASP A 21 -11.64 7.83 -0.85
N ALA A 22 -10.40 8.21 -0.55
CA ALA A 22 -10.07 9.54 -0.06
C ALA A 22 -9.39 10.35 -1.17
N SER A 23 -10.19 10.91 -2.07
CA SER A 23 -9.74 11.94 -3.00
C SER A 23 -9.58 13.28 -2.27
N ALA A 24 -8.46 13.95 -2.51
CA ALA A 24 -8.14 15.34 -2.17
C ALA A 24 -7.75 15.73 -0.71
N ARG A 25 -7.04 14.88 0.06
CA ARG A 25 -6.23 15.35 1.22
C ARG A 25 -4.79 14.81 1.11
N PRO A 26 -3.77 15.61 1.48
CA PRO A 26 -2.37 15.24 1.24
C PRO A 26 -1.92 13.98 1.99
N VAL A 27 -2.57 13.66 3.12
CA VAL A 27 -2.29 12.45 3.91
C VAL A 27 -3.61 11.77 4.30
N GLN A 28 -3.78 10.50 3.93
CA GLN A 28 -4.87 9.66 4.42
C GLN A 28 -4.42 8.96 5.70
N HIS A 29 -4.99 9.34 6.85
CA HIS A 29 -4.77 8.63 8.11
C HIS A 29 -5.82 7.54 8.31
N CYS A 30 -5.43 6.29 8.11
CA CYS A 30 -6.23 5.13 8.43
C CYS A 30 -5.72 4.54 9.77
N GLY A 31 -6.36 4.92 10.89
CA GLY A 31 -6.06 4.39 12.23
C GLY A 31 -6.41 2.90 12.37
N SER A 32 -6.95 2.48 13.52
CA SER A 32 -7.33 1.08 13.88
C SER A 32 -8.42 0.42 13.00
N ARG A 33 -8.51 0.79 11.73
CA ARG A 33 -9.47 0.36 10.73
C ARG A 33 -8.92 -0.83 9.97
N LYS A 34 -9.81 -1.77 9.72
CA LYS A 34 -9.61 -2.86 8.77
C LYS A 34 -10.18 -2.39 7.44
N ALA A 35 -9.35 -2.33 6.41
CA ALA A 35 -9.78 -2.02 5.07
C ALA A 35 -9.53 -3.23 4.17
N VAL A 36 -10.39 -3.42 3.18
CA VAL A 36 -10.06 -4.37 2.11
C VAL A 36 -9.11 -3.66 1.15
N ILE A 37 -9.49 -2.48 0.67
CA ILE A 37 -8.68 -1.68 -0.26
C ILE A 37 -8.60 -0.23 0.24
N VAL A 38 -7.39 0.33 0.21
CA VAL A 38 -7.14 1.76 0.42
C VAL A 38 -6.41 2.31 -0.80
N ASN A 39 -6.88 3.44 -1.32
CA ASN A 39 -6.22 4.14 -2.41
C ASN A 39 -6.08 5.63 -2.03
N ALA A 40 -4.84 6.09 -1.90
CA ALA A 40 -4.53 7.47 -1.55
C ALA A 40 -3.86 8.17 -2.75
N GLU A 41 -4.42 9.32 -3.15
CA GLU A 41 -3.85 10.16 -4.22
C GLU A 41 -2.53 10.85 -3.82
N GLY A 42 -2.21 10.89 -2.51
CA GLY A 42 -0.98 11.45 -1.97
C GLY A 42 -0.29 10.46 -1.04
N ASP A 43 0.03 10.93 0.17
CA ASP A 43 0.64 10.10 1.20
C ASP A 43 -0.43 9.27 1.92
N LEU A 44 -0.08 8.05 2.31
CA LEU A 44 -0.90 7.18 3.12
C LEU A 44 -0.19 6.90 4.44
N GLN A 45 -0.83 7.24 5.55
CA GLN A 45 -0.38 6.84 6.88
C GLN A 45 -1.39 5.89 7.51
N MET A 46 -0.94 4.70 7.88
CA MET A 46 -1.75 3.75 8.64
C MET A 46 -1.10 3.46 9.99
N ASP A 47 -1.85 3.66 11.07
CA ASP A 47 -1.41 3.39 12.44
C ASP A 47 -2.38 2.37 13.06
N ASP A 48 -1.90 1.24 13.57
CA ASP A 48 -2.74 0.13 14.08
C ASP A 48 -3.69 -0.47 13.00
N GLY A 49 -3.37 -0.28 11.72
CA GLY A 49 -4.25 -0.57 10.59
C GLY A 49 -3.96 -1.91 9.90
N VAL A 50 -5.00 -2.54 9.37
CA VAL A 50 -4.86 -3.71 8.49
C VAL A 50 -5.54 -3.45 7.15
N ALA A 51 -4.81 -3.58 6.05
CA ALA A 51 -5.36 -3.49 4.70
C ALA A 51 -5.05 -4.77 3.91
N VAL A 52 -5.99 -5.30 3.13
CA VAL A 52 -5.61 -6.36 2.17
C VAL A 52 -4.72 -5.74 1.09
N ILE A 53 -5.16 -4.62 0.52
CA ILE A 53 -4.41 -3.86 -0.49
C ILE A 53 -4.39 -2.39 -0.07
N ALA A 54 -3.23 -1.75 -0.09
CA ALA A 54 -3.12 -0.31 0.05
C ALA A 54 -2.17 0.27 -1.00
N VAL A 55 -2.61 1.35 -1.65
CA VAL A 55 -1.84 2.06 -2.67
C VAL A 55 -1.74 3.53 -2.27
N ALA A 56 -0.51 4.04 -2.24
CA ALA A 56 -0.20 5.45 -2.06
C ALA A 56 0.57 5.94 -3.30
N HIS A 57 0.14 7.06 -3.86
CA HIS A 57 0.80 7.64 -5.03
C HIS A 57 2.12 8.35 -4.71
N HIS A 58 2.31 8.81 -3.47
CA HIS A 58 3.58 9.29 -2.93
C HIS A 58 4.10 8.32 -1.88
N ASP A 59 4.11 8.71 -0.60
CA ASP A 59 4.74 7.95 0.47
C ASP A 59 3.72 7.08 1.21
N LEU A 60 4.15 5.89 1.63
CA LEU A 60 3.35 5.01 2.46
C LEU A 60 4.07 4.75 3.78
N THR A 61 3.46 5.19 4.87
CA THR A 61 3.93 4.91 6.22
C THR A 61 2.93 3.99 6.92
N LEU A 62 3.40 2.83 7.39
CA LEU A 62 2.60 1.89 8.15
C LEU A 62 3.26 1.61 9.50
N ASN A 63 2.58 1.96 10.58
CA ASN A 63 2.99 1.69 11.95
C ASN A 63 2.03 0.68 12.59
N ASP A 64 2.58 -0.34 13.22
CA ASP A 64 1.83 -1.32 14.02
C ASP A 64 0.68 -1.98 13.22
N GLY A 65 0.99 -2.60 12.08
CA GLY A 65 -0.06 -3.10 11.18
C GLY A 65 0.38 -4.15 10.18
N GLY A 66 -0.49 -4.43 9.22
CA GLY A 66 -0.13 -5.38 8.18
C GLY A 66 -1.16 -5.60 7.09
N GLY A 67 -0.82 -6.45 6.15
CA GLY A 67 -1.64 -6.63 4.97
C GLY A 67 -1.15 -7.66 3.98
N ALA A 68 -1.82 -7.77 2.84
CA ALA A 68 -1.33 -8.63 1.77
C ALA A 68 -0.37 -7.84 0.87
N ILE A 69 -0.83 -6.73 0.29
CA ILE A 69 -0.08 -5.98 -0.73
C ILE A 69 -0.09 -4.49 -0.38
N PHE A 70 1.08 -3.89 -0.38
CA PHE A 70 1.23 -2.45 -0.21
C PHE A 70 2.10 -1.87 -1.33
N VAL A 71 1.68 -0.74 -1.89
CA VAL A 71 2.38 -0.04 -2.98
C VAL A 71 2.54 1.43 -2.63
N ALA A 72 3.77 1.91 -2.66
CA ALA A 72 4.13 3.32 -2.55
C ALA A 72 4.77 3.79 -3.86
N GLY A 73 4.31 4.93 -4.38
CA GLY A 73 4.87 5.55 -5.59
C GLY A 73 6.27 6.13 -5.37
N GLU A 74 6.55 6.59 -4.15
CA GLU A 74 7.88 7.05 -3.71
C GLU A 74 8.43 6.15 -2.61
N ASP A 75 8.43 6.59 -1.36
CA ASP A 75 9.05 5.88 -0.26
C ASP A 75 8.04 5.07 0.56
N PHE A 76 8.51 3.95 1.10
CA PHE A 76 7.72 3.10 1.96
C PHE A 76 8.44 2.91 3.28
N GLN A 77 7.76 3.23 4.38
CA GLN A 77 8.21 2.92 5.73
C GLN A 77 7.24 1.98 6.44
N LEU A 78 7.75 0.86 6.93
CA LEU A 78 7.00 -0.05 7.79
C LEU A 78 7.69 -0.16 9.14
N THR A 79 6.96 0.16 10.21
CA THR A 79 7.42 -0.03 11.59
C THR A 79 6.45 -0.97 12.29
N ASN A 80 6.97 -2.04 12.89
CA ASN A 80 6.18 -3.04 13.63
C ASN A 80 5.04 -3.62 12.79
N GLY A 81 5.29 -4.67 12.02
CA GLY A 81 4.21 -5.20 11.19
C GLY A 81 4.63 -6.23 10.17
N GLY A 82 3.75 -6.52 9.22
CA GLY A 82 4.15 -7.30 8.09
C GLY A 82 3.19 -7.37 6.93
N SER A 83 3.73 -7.72 5.77
CA SER A 83 2.92 -8.02 4.59
C SER A 83 3.47 -9.13 3.74
N ALA A 84 2.63 -9.66 2.85
CA ALA A 84 3.08 -10.65 1.88
C ALA A 84 3.91 -10.00 0.76
N ALA A 85 3.51 -8.84 0.26
CA ALA A 85 4.22 -8.10 -0.78
C ALA A 85 4.25 -6.60 -0.49
N MET A 86 5.39 -5.98 -0.78
CA MET A 86 5.58 -4.54 -0.70
C MET A 86 6.31 -4.03 -1.94
N VAL A 87 5.87 -2.88 -2.45
CA VAL A 87 6.48 -2.19 -3.58
C VAL A 87 6.73 -0.73 -3.19
N ALA A 88 7.96 -0.27 -3.35
CA ALA A 88 8.34 1.14 -3.21
C ALA A 88 8.97 1.63 -4.51
N GLY A 89 8.52 2.76 -5.04
CA GLY A 89 9.09 3.35 -6.24
C GLY A 89 10.53 3.84 -6.04
N ARG A 90 10.87 4.29 -4.84
CA ARG A 90 12.20 4.77 -4.46
C ARG A 90 12.75 3.98 -3.28
N ASP A 91 12.67 4.48 -2.06
CA ASP A 91 13.34 3.87 -0.92
C ASP A 91 12.36 3.06 -0.05
N PHE A 92 12.86 1.98 0.52
CA PHE A 92 12.10 1.11 1.40
C PHE A 92 12.80 0.93 2.74
N ALA A 93 12.09 1.16 3.83
CA ALA A 93 12.58 0.94 5.18
C ALA A 93 11.60 0.05 5.95
N LEU A 94 12.10 -1.05 6.51
CA LEU A 94 11.32 -1.94 7.36
C LEU A 94 12.01 -2.15 8.70
N ARG A 95 11.25 -1.91 9.76
CA ARG A 95 11.69 -1.99 11.15
C ARG A 95 10.76 -2.89 11.94
N ASN A 96 11.33 -3.84 12.68
CA ASN A 96 10.59 -4.76 13.56
C ASN A 96 9.43 -5.48 12.83
N GLY A 97 9.69 -6.14 11.71
CA GLY A 97 8.60 -6.72 10.93
C GLY A 97 9.02 -7.75 9.90
N GLY A 98 8.06 -8.10 9.04
CA GLY A 98 8.24 -9.11 8.00
C GLY A 98 7.67 -8.71 6.65
N CYS A 99 8.39 -8.95 5.56
CA CYS A 99 7.82 -8.94 4.22
C CYS A 99 8.08 -10.24 3.47
N GLY A 100 7.08 -10.80 2.80
CA GLY A 100 7.29 -11.97 1.94
C GLY A 100 8.16 -11.61 0.74
N ILE A 101 7.70 -10.65 -0.05
CA ILE A 101 8.36 -10.15 -1.26
C ILE A 101 8.47 -8.64 -1.17
N LEU A 102 9.68 -8.13 -1.41
CA LEU A 102 9.94 -6.70 -1.51
C LEU A 102 10.51 -6.33 -2.87
N LEU A 103 9.92 -5.30 -3.49
CA LEU A 103 10.42 -4.59 -4.64
C LEU A 103 10.67 -3.13 -4.26
N ALA A 104 11.89 -2.64 -4.45
CA ALA A 104 12.22 -1.24 -4.25
C ALA A 104 13.08 -0.73 -5.41
N GLY A 105 12.79 0.47 -5.90
CA GLY A 105 13.57 1.10 -6.98
C GLY A 105 14.96 1.58 -6.54
N GLY A 106 15.11 1.90 -5.26
CA GLY A 106 16.29 2.55 -4.67
C GLY A 106 16.94 1.71 -3.58
N ASN A 107 17.02 2.30 -2.39
CA ASN A 107 17.66 1.70 -1.21
C ASN A 107 16.65 0.90 -0.40
N VAL A 108 17.17 -0.13 0.26
CA VAL A 108 16.39 -1.00 1.13
C VAL A 108 17.10 -1.11 2.46
N SER A 109 16.41 -0.78 3.54
CA SER A 109 16.91 -0.83 4.91
C SER A 109 16.06 -1.75 5.78
N PHE A 110 16.72 -2.63 6.54
CA PHE A 110 16.08 -3.54 7.48
C PHE A 110 16.68 -3.36 8.87
N VAL A 111 15.81 -3.20 9.86
CA VAL A 111 16.20 -3.14 11.28
C VAL A 111 15.33 -4.11 12.06
N ASN A 112 15.93 -5.15 12.64
CA ASN A 112 15.20 -6.22 13.36
C ASN A 112 14.05 -6.81 12.54
N ALA A 113 14.35 -7.12 11.29
CA ALA A 113 13.34 -7.32 10.26
C ALA A 113 13.72 -8.48 9.34
N GLY A 114 12.73 -9.16 8.77
CA GLY A 114 12.93 -10.29 7.86
C GLY A 114 12.17 -10.11 6.54
N GLY A 115 12.74 -10.62 5.45
CA GLY A 115 12.00 -10.73 4.19
C GLY A 115 12.86 -11.06 2.98
N ALA A 116 12.21 -11.46 1.88
CA ALA A 116 12.89 -11.70 0.61
C ALA A 116 12.91 -10.43 -0.24
N VAL A 117 14.11 -10.00 -0.64
CA VAL A 117 14.34 -8.73 -1.34
C VAL A 117 14.74 -9.00 -2.77
N ASN A 118 14.04 -8.37 -3.73
CA ASN A 118 14.45 -8.36 -5.11
C ASN A 118 14.84 -6.94 -5.52
N ARG A 119 16.15 -6.69 -5.62
CA ARG A 119 16.72 -5.39 -5.99
C ARG A 119 17.30 -5.46 -7.41
N LYS A 120 16.91 -4.52 -8.26
CA LYS A 120 17.56 -4.32 -9.57
C LYS A 120 18.89 -3.58 -9.37
N MET A 121 20.01 -4.28 -9.41
CA MET A 121 21.33 -3.64 -9.40
C MET A 121 21.64 -3.02 -10.77
N SER A 122 21.91 -1.71 -10.79
CA SER A 122 22.47 -1.06 -11.98
C SER A 122 23.95 -1.46 -12.13
N LYS A 123 24.34 -1.90 -13.32
CA LYS A 123 25.72 -2.33 -13.62
C LYS A 123 26.68 -1.15 -13.47
N VAL A 124 27.59 -1.23 -12.50
CA VAL A 124 28.72 -0.31 -12.39
C VAL A 124 29.72 -0.62 -13.51
N SER A 125 29.73 0.19 -14.56
CA SER A 125 30.78 0.17 -15.59
C SER A 125 32.03 0.88 -15.05
N ARG A 126 33.03 0.11 -14.59
CA ARG A 126 34.38 0.67 -14.37
C ARG A 126 35.03 0.91 -15.73
N ARG A 127 35.11 2.16 -16.17
CA ARG A 127 36.07 2.55 -17.22
C ARG A 127 37.46 2.58 -16.61
N TYR A 128 38.29 1.60 -16.94
CA TYR A 128 39.74 1.71 -16.78
C TYR A 128 40.22 2.76 -17.79
N ARG A 129 40.90 3.81 -17.30
CA ARG A 129 41.79 4.64 -18.11
C ARG A 129 43.22 4.31 -17.74
#